data_AF-A0A8T3SA26-F1
#
_entry.id   AF-A0A8T3SA26-F1
#
_cell.length_a   1.000
_cell.length_b   1.000
_cell.length_c   1.000
_cell.angle_alpha   90.00
_cell.angle_beta   90.00
_cell.angle_gamma   90.00
#
_symmetry.space_group_name_H-M   'P 1'
#
loop_
_entity.id
_entity.type
_entity.pdbx_description
1 polymer ?
#
loop_
_entity_poly.entity_id
_entity_poly.type
_entity_poly.pdbx_seq_one_letter_code
_entity_poly.pdbx_strand_id
1 'polypeptide(L)'
;GPEDVARTGRLREIGTRNLVEAALAARTRRLIAQSGAWLYADGPLPHDESHPLRTPTSDPADASLRGIVELERLVTRTPGLDGVVLRYGFFYGPSTAWETETAPSPRVSVRAAARATLLAVDHGPAGVYNVVDDDAAVSNRRAREFLGWRPSP
;
A
#
# COMPACT_ATOMS: atom_id res chain seq x y z
N GLY A 1 6.63 0.61 -22.10
CA GLY A 1 5.61 0.46 -23.16
C GLY A 1 4.51 -0.51 -22.72
N PRO A 2 3.50 -0.78 -23.56
CA PRO A 2 2.39 -1.69 -23.24
C PRO A 2 2.85 -3.09 -22.83
N GLU A 3 3.98 -3.56 -23.39
CA GLU A 3 4.63 -4.83 -23.04
C GLU A 3 5.26 -4.83 -21.64
N ASP A 4 5.73 -3.69 -21.14
CA ASP A 4 6.29 -3.57 -19.78
C ASP A 4 5.20 -3.66 -18.71
N VAL A 5 3.99 -3.15 -19.02
CA VAL A 5 2.80 -3.20 -18.15
C VAL A 5 2.26 -4.62 -18.03
N ALA A 6 2.23 -5.39 -19.12
CA ALA A 6 1.83 -6.80 -19.11
C ALA A 6 2.86 -7.71 -18.42
N ARG A 7 4.16 -7.35 -18.49
CA ARG A 7 5.24 -8.09 -17.81
C ARG A 7 5.27 -7.79 -16.30
N THR A 8 4.98 -6.56 -15.87
CA THR A 8 4.85 -6.22 -14.43
C THR A 8 3.62 -6.83 -13.76
N GLY A 9 2.49 -6.97 -14.46
CA GLY A 9 1.27 -7.57 -13.89
C GLY A 9 1.46 -9.04 -13.47
N ARG A 10 2.00 -9.89 -14.36
CA ARG A 10 2.30 -11.30 -14.05
C ARG A 10 3.39 -11.46 -12.98
N LEU A 11 4.38 -10.56 -12.97
CA LEU A 11 5.41 -10.55 -11.92
C LEU A 11 4.83 -10.22 -10.53
N ARG A 12 3.77 -9.41 -10.44
CA ARG A 12 3.20 -9.00 -9.16
C ARG A 12 2.31 -10.07 -8.55
N GLU A 13 1.51 -10.79 -9.34
CA GLU A 13 0.67 -11.88 -8.81
C GLU A 13 1.51 -13.10 -8.41
N ILE A 14 2.37 -13.59 -9.32
CA ILE A 14 3.25 -14.73 -9.05
C ILE A 14 4.30 -14.35 -8.01
N GLY A 15 4.87 -13.14 -8.12
CA GLY A 15 5.88 -12.66 -7.18
C GLY A 15 5.37 -12.53 -5.76
N THR A 16 4.15 -11.99 -5.56
CA THR A 16 3.60 -11.88 -4.20
C THR A 16 3.27 -13.23 -3.60
N ARG A 17 2.71 -14.15 -4.40
CA ARG A 17 2.46 -15.52 -3.95
C ARG A 17 3.76 -16.21 -3.53
N ASN A 18 4.80 -16.12 -4.36
CA ASN A 18 6.11 -16.68 -4.04
C ASN A 18 6.73 -16.07 -2.77
N LEU A 19 6.58 -14.75 -2.56
CA LEU A 19 7.07 -14.09 -1.35
C LEU A 19 6.33 -14.54 -0.09
N VAL A 20 5.01 -14.71 -0.18
CA VAL A 20 4.18 -15.22 0.93
C VAL A 20 4.54 -16.68 1.24
N GLU A 21 4.68 -17.52 0.22
CA GLU A 21 5.11 -18.91 0.38
C GLU A 21 6.52 -19.01 0.99
N ALA A 22 7.46 -18.19 0.52
CA ALA A 22 8.80 -18.12 1.07
C ALA A 22 8.80 -17.63 2.53
N ALA A 23 7.96 -16.64 2.86
CA ALA A 23 7.81 -16.15 4.22
C ALA A 23 7.29 -17.26 5.16
N LEU A 24 6.29 -18.02 4.72
CA LEU A 24 5.77 -19.16 5.47
C LEU A 24 6.83 -20.26 5.64
N ALA A 25 7.55 -20.61 4.57
CA ALA A 25 8.61 -21.62 4.61
C ALA A 25 9.76 -21.21 5.54
N ALA A 26 10.11 -19.92 5.56
CA ALA A 26 11.12 -19.34 6.45
C ALA A 26 10.60 -19.12 7.89
N ARG A 27 9.30 -19.38 8.15
CA ARG A 27 8.63 -19.09 9.43
C ARG A 27 8.75 -17.62 9.85
N THR A 28 8.77 -16.73 8.86
CA THR A 28 8.69 -15.29 9.08
C THR A 28 7.38 -14.97 9.77
N ARG A 29 7.44 -14.24 10.89
CA ARG A 29 6.22 -13.86 11.61
C ARG A 29 5.52 -12.67 10.97
N ARG A 30 6.27 -11.71 10.44
CA ARG A 30 5.74 -10.43 9.94
C ARG A 30 6.15 -10.18 8.49
N LEU A 31 5.17 -9.85 7.65
CA LEU A 31 5.38 -9.50 6.24
C LEU A 31 4.79 -8.13 5.97
N ILE A 32 5.61 -7.19 5.49
CA ILE A 32 5.18 -5.82 5.16
C ILE A 32 5.18 -5.65 3.66
N ALA A 33 4.07 -5.15 3.11
CA ALA A 33 3.91 -4.95 1.68
C ALA A 33 3.47 -3.54 1.34
N GLN A 34 3.93 -3.07 0.19
CA GLN A 34 3.61 -1.76 -0.37
C GLN A 34 2.33 -1.83 -1.24
N SER A 35 1.42 -0.87 -1.02
CA SER A 35 0.21 -0.64 -1.81
C SER A 35 0.02 0.87 -2.09
N GLY A 36 -1.13 1.27 -2.65
CA GLY A 36 -1.46 2.64 -3.03
C GLY A 36 -2.81 3.13 -2.48
N ALA A 37 -2.83 4.36 -1.95
CA ALA A 37 -4.02 5.01 -1.38
C ALA A 37 -4.95 5.62 -2.45
N TRP A 38 -4.52 5.72 -3.71
CA TRP A 38 -5.33 6.19 -4.85
C TRP A 38 -6.21 5.08 -5.48
N LEU A 39 -6.34 3.95 -4.80
CA LEU A 39 -6.99 2.74 -5.34
C LEU A 39 -8.42 2.54 -4.83
N TYR A 40 -8.92 3.41 -3.95
CA TYR A 40 -10.30 3.34 -3.45
C TYR A 40 -11.33 3.42 -4.59
N ALA A 41 -12.41 2.66 -4.43
CA ALA A 41 -13.60 2.84 -5.27
C ALA A 41 -14.33 4.13 -4.87
N ASP A 42 -15.13 4.68 -5.80
CA ASP A 42 -15.93 5.86 -5.54
C ASP A 42 -16.82 5.67 -4.31
N GLY A 43 -16.88 6.69 -3.46
CA GLY A 43 -17.65 6.65 -2.22
C GLY A 43 -17.45 7.90 -1.36
N PRO A 44 -18.02 7.90 -0.14
CA PRO A 44 -17.85 9.00 0.80
C PRO A 44 -16.38 9.22 1.17
N LEU A 45 -16.01 10.50 1.30
CA LEU A 45 -14.68 10.93 1.73
C LEU A 45 -14.71 11.44 3.19
N PRO A 46 -13.59 11.34 3.93
CA PRO A 46 -12.33 10.70 3.53
C PRO A 46 -12.45 9.17 3.56
N HIS A 47 -11.79 8.49 2.63
CA HIS A 47 -11.67 7.03 2.67
C HIS A 47 -10.81 6.58 3.86
N ASP A 48 -11.23 5.51 4.53
CA ASP A 48 -10.42 4.79 5.52
C ASP A 48 -10.17 3.34 5.06
N GLU A 49 -9.40 2.56 5.82
CA GLU A 49 -8.99 1.21 5.41
C GLU A 49 -10.15 0.20 5.33
N SER A 50 -11.35 0.57 5.81
CA SER A 50 -12.56 -0.26 5.69
C SER A 50 -13.28 -0.08 4.35
N HIS A 51 -13.03 1.03 3.64
CA HIS A 51 -13.63 1.29 2.35
C HIS A 51 -13.04 0.38 1.25
N PRO A 52 -13.86 -0.03 0.26
CA PRO A 52 -13.42 -0.95 -0.78
C PRO A 52 -12.43 -0.30 -1.75
N LEU A 53 -11.49 -1.10 -2.25
CA LEU A 53 -10.71 -0.74 -3.43
C LEU A 53 -11.54 -0.92 -4.71
N ARG A 54 -11.12 -0.27 -5.79
CA ARG A 54 -11.66 -0.51 -7.14
C ARG A 54 -11.56 -1.99 -7.48
N THR A 55 -12.65 -2.54 -8.00
CA THR A 55 -12.68 -3.92 -8.49
C THR A 55 -12.01 -3.99 -9.85
N PRO A 56 -10.90 -4.74 -10.01
CA PRO A 56 -10.30 -4.91 -11.30
C PRO A 56 -11.20 -5.75 -12.22
N THR A 57 -11.25 -5.37 -13.49
CA THR A 57 -11.88 -6.16 -14.56
C THR A 57 -10.90 -7.21 -15.10
N SER A 58 -11.28 -7.93 -16.16
CA SER A 58 -10.36 -8.81 -16.92
C SER A 58 -9.52 -8.05 -17.96
N ASP A 59 -9.73 -6.74 -18.13
CA ASP A 59 -8.98 -5.92 -19.09
C ASP A 59 -7.46 -5.99 -18.81
N PRO A 60 -6.60 -6.14 -19.83
CA PRO A 60 -5.15 -6.03 -19.67
C PRO A 60 -4.67 -4.75 -18.97
N ALA A 61 -5.37 -3.62 -19.14
CA ALA A 61 -5.07 -2.35 -18.48
C ALA A 61 -5.16 -2.44 -16.95
N ASP A 62 -6.02 -3.33 -16.42
CA ASP A 62 -6.21 -3.55 -14.99
C ASP A 62 -5.22 -4.56 -14.38
N ALA A 63 -4.24 -5.05 -15.16
CA ALA A 63 -3.28 -6.03 -14.65
C ALA A 63 -2.50 -5.56 -13.41
N SER A 64 -2.18 -4.26 -13.36
CA SER A 64 -1.52 -3.67 -12.18
C SER A 64 -2.45 -3.59 -10.97
N LEU A 65 -3.73 -3.22 -11.18
CA LEU A 65 -4.73 -3.18 -10.11
C LEU A 65 -5.01 -4.57 -9.55
N ARG A 66 -5.17 -5.59 -10.42
CA ARG A 66 -5.30 -7.00 -10.01
C ARG A 66 -4.14 -7.43 -9.12
N GLY A 67 -2.91 -7.16 -9.55
CA GLY A 67 -1.71 -7.52 -8.79
C GLY A 67 -1.67 -6.88 -7.41
N ILE A 68 -2.10 -5.62 -7.28
CA ILE A 68 -2.11 -4.91 -5.98
C ILE A 68 -3.22 -5.45 -5.08
N VAL A 69 -4.44 -5.64 -5.60
CA VAL A 69 -5.57 -6.19 -4.83
C VAL A 69 -5.25 -7.60 -4.32
N GLU A 70 -4.64 -8.43 -5.16
CA GLU A 70 -4.21 -9.77 -4.76
C GLU A 70 -3.07 -9.72 -3.73
N LEU A 71 -2.12 -8.78 -3.86
CA LEU A 71 -1.08 -8.56 -2.85
C LEU A 71 -1.68 -8.20 -1.50
N GLU A 72 -2.63 -7.26 -1.45
CA GLU A 72 -3.26 -6.89 -0.18
C GLU A 72 -3.99 -8.06 0.44
N ARG A 73 -4.71 -8.84 -0.39
CA ARG A 73 -5.45 -10.02 0.05
C ARG A 73 -4.52 -11.09 0.61
N LEU A 74 -3.45 -11.43 -0.10
CA LEU A 74 -2.51 -12.47 0.31
C LEU A 74 -1.75 -12.08 1.57
N VAL A 75 -1.32 -10.83 1.70
CA VAL A 75 -0.58 -10.36 2.88
C VAL A 75 -1.50 -10.34 4.10
N THR A 76 -2.73 -9.83 3.98
CA THR A 76 -3.61 -9.64 5.16
C THR A 76 -4.45 -10.85 5.53
N ARG A 77 -4.65 -11.82 4.62
CA ARG A 77 -5.54 -12.97 4.85
C ARG A 77 -4.82 -14.32 4.91
N THR A 78 -3.51 -14.38 4.71
CA THR A 78 -2.75 -15.64 4.86
C THR A 78 -2.61 -15.99 6.35
N PRO A 79 -3.15 -17.12 6.81
CA PRO A 79 -2.99 -17.55 8.20
C PRO A 79 -1.52 -17.81 8.54
N GLY A 80 -1.13 -17.45 9.75
CA GLY A 80 0.26 -17.64 10.23
C GLY A 80 1.21 -16.48 9.88
N LEU A 81 0.74 -15.44 9.19
CA LEU A 81 1.48 -14.20 8.95
C LEU A 81 0.82 -13.02 9.66
N ASP A 82 1.62 -12.25 10.40
CA ASP A 82 1.28 -10.90 10.83
C ASP A 82 1.52 -9.94 9.66
N GLY A 83 0.61 -9.98 8.69
CA GLY A 83 0.71 -9.20 7.46
C GLY A 83 0.32 -7.74 7.63
N VAL A 84 1.18 -6.83 7.16
CA VAL A 84 0.95 -5.39 7.16
C VAL A 84 1.00 -4.86 5.73
N VAL A 85 -0.01 -4.09 5.35
CA VAL A 85 -0.05 -3.38 4.07
C VAL A 85 0.02 -1.88 4.33
N LEU A 86 0.96 -1.20 3.68
CA LEU A 86 1.08 0.26 3.71
C LEU A 86 0.59 0.83 2.38
N ARG A 87 -0.59 1.46 2.39
CA ARG A 87 -1.15 2.19 1.26
C ARG A 87 -0.56 3.60 1.22
N TYR A 88 0.49 3.79 0.43
CA TYR A 88 1.09 5.11 0.29
C TYR A 88 0.30 5.99 -0.66
N GLY A 89 0.32 7.30 -0.43
CA GLY A 89 -0.04 8.29 -1.45
C GLY A 89 1.01 8.35 -2.57
N PHE A 90 0.80 9.27 -3.52
CA PHE A 90 1.84 9.67 -4.48
C PHE A 90 3.05 10.24 -3.73
N PHE A 91 4.22 9.66 -3.99
CA PHE A 91 5.46 10.10 -3.33
C PHE A 91 5.92 11.46 -3.85
N TYR A 92 6.29 12.34 -2.93
CA TYR A 92 7.01 13.57 -3.24
C TYR A 92 8.26 13.76 -2.38
N GLY A 93 9.15 14.65 -2.80
CA GLY A 93 10.43 14.96 -2.17
C GLY A 93 11.62 14.62 -3.06
N PRO A 94 12.85 14.70 -2.53
CA PRO A 94 14.08 14.56 -3.31
C PRO A 94 14.09 13.26 -4.12
N SER A 95 14.48 13.36 -5.40
CA SER A 95 14.59 12.22 -6.33
C SER A 95 13.26 11.49 -6.65
N THR A 96 12.13 12.17 -6.51
CA THR A 96 10.83 11.68 -7.00
C THR A 96 10.34 12.48 -8.20
N ALA A 97 9.25 12.03 -8.83
CA ALA A 97 8.61 12.77 -9.92
C ALA A 97 8.05 14.15 -9.48
N TRP A 98 7.85 14.35 -8.18
CA TRP A 98 7.38 15.61 -7.61
C TRP A 98 8.32 16.04 -6.47
N GLU A 99 9.23 16.97 -6.73
CA GLU A 99 10.23 17.37 -5.72
C GLU A 99 9.63 18.06 -4.48
N THR A 100 8.40 18.58 -4.61
CA THR A 100 7.64 19.27 -3.56
C THR A 100 6.22 18.73 -3.45
N GLU A 101 5.40 19.28 -2.55
CA GLU A 101 3.98 18.91 -2.31
C GLU A 101 3.02 19.05 -3.51
N THR A 102 3.55 19.32 -4.70
CA THR A 102 2.82 19.36 -5.99
C THR A 102 2.32 18.00 -6.47
N ALA A 103 2.64 16.90 -5.77
CA ALA A 103 2.10 15.59 -6.07
C ALA A 103 0.56 15.56 -5.92
N PRO A 104 -0.17 14.78 -6.76
CA PRO A 104 -1.61 14.64 -6.62
C PRO A 104 -2.01 14.10 -5.25
N SER A 105 -3.16 14.54 -4.72
CA SER A 105 -3.76 13.89 -3.55
C SER A 105 -4.35 12.51 -3.95
N PRO A 106 -4.24 11.49 -3.09
CA PRO A 106 -3.52 11.50 -1.82
C PRO A 106 -2.00 11.40 -2.03
N ARG A 107 -1.23 12.20 -1.28
CA ARG A 107 0.25 12.27 -1.39
C ARG A 107 0.94 11.92 -0.07
N VAL A 108 2.24 11.65 -0.13
CA VAL A 108 3.08 11.51 1.07
C VAL A 108 4.53 11.81 0.75
N SER A 109 5.25 12.49 1.65
CA SER A 109 6.68 12.70 1.44
C SER A 109 7.44 11.38 1.53
N VAL A 110 8.51 11.21 0.73
CA VAL A 110 9.37 10.00 0.78
C VAL A 110 9.94 9.77 2.17
N ARG A 111 10.22 10.85 2.92
CA ARG A 111 10.70 10.78 4.29
C ARG A 111 9.62 10.22 5.23
N ALA A 112 8.39 10.71 5.12
CA ALA A 112 7.30 10.23 5.95
C ALA A 112 6.92 8.78 5.59
N ALA A 113 6.97 8.42 4.31
CA ALA A 113 6.77 7.05 3.84
C ALA A 113 7.81 6.08 4.40
N ALA A 114 9.10 6.42 4.33
CA ALA A 114 10.18 5.61 4.91
C ALA A 114 10.01 5.45 6.43
N ARG A 115 9.60 6.52 7.12
CA ARG A 115 9.29 6.45 8.57
C ARG A 115 8.14 5.48 8.86
N ALA A 116 7.08 5.47 8.05
CA ALA A 116 5.98 4.51 8.20
C ALA A 116 6.47 3.07 8.03
N THR A 117 7.31 2.81 7.02
CA THR A 117 7.90 1.48 6.79
C THR A 117 8.68 1.01 8.00
N LEU A 118 9.53 1.87 8.56
CA LEU A 118 10.31 1.54 9.76
C LEU A 118 9.40 1.24 10.95
N LEU A 119 8.38 2.07 11.20
CA LEU A 119 7.45 1.86 12.31
C LEU A 119 6.64 0.56 12.16
N ALA A 120 6.27 0.19 10.93
CA ALA A 120 5.54 -1.05 10.67
C ALA A 120 6.36 -2.32 10.95
N VAL A 121 7.69 -2.23 11.03
CA VAL A 121 8.54 -3.36 11.44
C VAL A 121 8.24 -3.75 12.89
N ASP A 122 8.17 -2.76 13.78
CA ASP A 122 8.13 -3.00 15.24
C ASP A 122 6.76 -2.73 15.88
N HIS A 123 5.89 -1.95 15.22
CA HIS A 123 4.63 -1.46 15.81
C HIS A 123 3.39 -1.87 15.02
N GLY A 124 2.23 -1.65 15.64
CA GLY A 124 0.90 -1.92 15.08
C GLY A 124 0.52 -3.39 14.96
N PRO A 125 -0.79 -3.73 15.03
CA PRO A 125 -1.28 -5.05 14.65
C PRO A 125 -1.16 -5.29 13.14
N ALA A 126 -1.32 -6.54 12.72
CA ALA A 126 -1.55 -6.87 11.32
C ALA A 126 -2.75 -6.09 10.74
N GLY A 127 -2.69 -5.79 9.45
CA GLY A 127 -3.74 -5.07 8.75
C GLY A 127 -3.21 -4.02 7.78
N VAL A 128 -4.13 -3.19 7.29
CA VAL A 128 -3.86 -2.14 6.31
C VAL A 128 -3.71 -0.80 7.02
N TYR A 129 -2.82 0.05 6.52
CA TYR A 129 -2.62 1.42 6.99
C TYR A 129 -2.48 2.38 5.81
N ASN A 130 -3.25 3.46 5.83
CA ASN A 130 -3.08 4.60 4.92
C ASN A 130 -1.91 5.47 5.39
N VAL A 131 -0.93 5.65 4.52
CA VAL A 131 0.28 6.44 4.76
C VAL A 131 0.26 7.62 3.79
N VAL A 132 -0.49 8.64 4.18
CA VAL A 132 -0.80 9.84 3.39
C VAL A 132 -0.69 11.08 4.28
N ASP A 133 -0.36 12.21 3.68
CA ASP A 133 -0.44 13.52 4.33
C ASP A 133 -1.88 13.83 4.76
N ASP A 134 -2.06 14.89 5.56
CA ASP A 134 -3.40 15.32 5.95
C ASP A 134 -4.13 15.92 4.75
N ASP A 135 -5.16 15.22 4.28
CA ASP A 135 -6.05 15.69 3.23
C ASP A 135 -7.51 15.25 3.45
N ALA A 136 -8.40 15.75 2.58
CA ALA A 136 -9.82 15.45 2.65
C ALA A 136 -10.19 14.11 1.96
N ALA A 137 -9.28 13.51 1.20
CA ALA A 137 -9.55 12.35 0.36
C ALA A 137 -9.32 11.03 1.11
N VAL A 138 -8.26 10.91 1.91
CA VAL A 138 -7.89 9.67 2.58
C VAL A 138 -7.47 9.94 4.03
N SER A 139 -8.08 9.22 4.96
CA SER A 139 -7.75 9.29 6.38
C SER A 139 -6.50 8.49 6.71
N ASN A 140 -5.55 9.12 7.41
CA ASN A 140 -4.37 8.46 7.99
C ASN A 140 -4.54 8.13 9.49
N ARG A 141 -5.76 8.18 10.03
CA ARG A 141 -6.06 8.01 11.46
C ARG A 141 -5.51 6.71 12.04
N ARG A 142 -5.65 5.60 11.31
CA ARG A 142 -5.20 4.28 11.79
C ARG A 142 -3.68 4.20 11.90
N ALA A 143 -2.95 4.74 10.93
CA ALA A 143 -1.48 4.83 11.00
C ALA A 143 -1.04 5.70 12.19
N ARG A 144 -1.77 6.78 12.48
CA ARG A 144 -1.52 7.64 13.64
C ARG A 144 -1.72 6.94 14.97
N GLU A 145 -2.78 6.15 15.08
CA GLU A 145 -3.21 5.47 16.30
C GLU A 145 -2.31 4.27 16.61
N PHE A 146 -2.09 3.40 15.63
CA PHE A 146 -1.49 2.09 15.87
C PHE A 146 0.01 2.00 15.55
N LEU A 147 0.51 2.84 14.63
CA LEU A 147 1.94 2.90 14.32
C LEU A 147 2.65 4.05 15.05
N GLY A 148 1.91 4.97 15.69
CA GLY A 148 2.47 6.23 16.17
C GLY A 148 3.02 7.10 15.03
N TRP A 149 2.58 6.85 13.79
CA TRP A 149 3.04 7.57 12.62
C TRP A 149 2.40 8.94 12.55
N ARG A 150 3.10 9.91 11.97
CA ARG A 150 2.56 11.24 11.64
C ARG A 150 3.13 11.61 10.27
N PRO A 151 2.34 12.24 9.39
CA PRO A 151 2.92 12.88 8.22
C PRO A 151 3.94 13.91 8.72
N SER A 152 5.09 13.99 8.03
CA SER A 152 6.05 15.04 8.35
C SER A 152 5.41 16.39 8.01
N PRO A 153 5.70 17.47 8.76
CA PRO A 153 5.36 18.81 8.30
C PRO A 153 6.11 19.17 7.01
#